data_AF-A0A2I1CVS8-F1
#
_entry.id   AF-A0A2I1CVS8-F1
#
_cell.length_a   1.000
_cell.length_b   1.000
_cell.length_c   1.000
_cell.angle_alpha   90.00
_cell.angle_beta   90.00
_cell.angle_gamma   90.00
#
_symmetry.space_group_name_H-M   'P 1'
#
loop_
_entity.id
_entity.type
_entity.pdbx_description
1 polymer ?
#
loop_
_entity_poly.entity_id
_entity_poly.type
_entity_poly.pdbx_seq_one_letter_code
_entity_poly.pdbx_strand_id
1 'polypeptide(L)'
;MARLPGFVVSNSMLQEEIKTEIMAAVDGMFLLARLHLDSLVCMRAPKAIRNALKKLPQGSNAYDSAYDRAMERIKGQVPSARELAEQTIAWITCAKRQLAIPELLHALAVEVSQPDFDEENLSQVADILSVCAGLVTVDEESGTIRLVHYTTQEYFARTRKDWFPDAETAITRACVSYLSFQTFGSGVCRNHSELLDRLDMYEFYEYSACHWGHHAHEALKPCPEVIPFLTCNSKVNASLQMLQREEFRHSQALWRVSSSGLHLAVMFGLEKAVQATNGHLTVVEQLLNAGADPNAKDSSGSSPAYMAALEMEHAIVDELLRRGADPCEYLPYREQEVKSLEMDPPVVVQKP
;
A
#
# COMPACT_ATOMS: atom_id res chain seq x y z
N MET A 1 15.53 24.45 24.32
CA MET A 1 16.14 24.05 25.61
C MET A 1 15.15 23.55 26.66
N ALA A 2 13.86 23.91 26.61
CA ALA A 2 12.87 23.53 27.64
C ALA A 2 12.61 22.01 27.82
N ARG A 3 13.12 21.16 26.92
CA ARG A 3 13.02 19.69 27.02
C ARG A 3 14.27 19.01 27.60
N LEU A 4 15.37 19.73 27.77
CA LEU A 4 16.60 19.14 28.29
C LEU A 4 16.53 18.96 29.83
N PRO A 5 17.28 17.99 30.40
CA PRO A 5 17.28 17.75 31.84
C PRO A 5 17.59 19.01 32.66
N GLY A 6 16.96 19.15 33.84
CA GLY A 6 17.10 20.35 34.67
C GLY A 6 18.54 20.74 35.01
N PHE A 7 19.44 19.76 35.19
CA PHE A 7 20.87 20.03 35.43
C PHE A 7 21.60 20.66 34.23
N VAL A 8 21.07 20.49 33.01
CA VAL A 8 21.53 21.20 31.81
C VAL A 8 21.02 22.63 31.82
N VAL A 9 19.75 22.82 32.17
CA VAL A 9 19.13 24.16 32.25
C VAL A 9 19.84 25.04 33.28
N SER A 10 20.30 24.47 34.39
CA SER A 10 21.04 25.18 35.44
C SER A 10 22.53 25.41 35.15
N ASN A 11 23.10 24.86 34.07
CA ASN A 11 24.53 24.92 33.78
C ASN A 11 24.81 25.55 32.41
N SER A 12 25.15 26.85 32.41
CA SER A 12 25.44 27.61 31.19
C SER A 12 26.64 27.07 30.40
N MET A 13 27.69 26.59 31.08
CA MET A 13 28.85 25.99 30.40
C MET A 13 28.45 24.73 29.64
N LEU A 14 27.65 23.85 30.27
CA LEU A 14 27.17 22.63 29.62
C LEU A 14 26.23 22.94 28.45
N GLN A 15 25.45 24.03 28.51
CA GLN A 15 24.63 24.47 27.38
C GLN A 15 25.48 24.92 26.19
N GLU A 16 26.54 25.69 26.43
CA GLU A 16 27.45 26.12 25.38
C GLU A 16 28.25 24.95 24.79
N GLU A 17 28.67 23.99 25.62
CA GLU A 17 29.25 22.71 25.16
C GLU A 17 28.27 21.99 24.21
N ILE A 18 27.01 21.81 24.61
CA ILE A 18 26.00 21.14 23.78
C ILE A 18 25.76 21.88 22.46
N LYS A 19 25.62 23.22 22.49
CA LYS A 19 25.42 24.01 21.27
C LYS A 19 26.59 23.85 20.31
N THR A 20 27.81 24.00 20.81
CA THR A 20 29.03 23.97 19.99
C THR A 20 29.19 22.62 19.31
N GLU A 21 29.08 21.52 20.07
CA GLU A 21 29.25 20.17 19.54
C GLU A 21 28.14 19.79 18.55
N ILE A 22 26.88 20.17 18.82
CA ILE A 22 25.78 19.91 17.89
C ILE A 22 25.93 20.73 16.62
N MET A 23 26.28 22.03 16.72
CA MET A 23 26.51 22.87 15.54
C MET A 23 27.61 22.34 14.64
N ALA A 24 28.69 21.80 15.23
CA ALA A 24 29.77 21.17 14.49
C ALA A 24 29.34 19.85 13.80
N ALA A 25 28.44 19.09 14.41
CA ALA A 25 28.00 17.78 13.90
C ALA A 25 26.93 17.88 12.79
N VAL A 26 26.15 18.97 12.75
CA VAL A 26 24.92 19.02 11.94
C VAL A 26 25.10 19.64 10.56
N ASP A 27 26.25 20.26 10.27
CA ASP A 27 26.59 20.91 8.99
C ASP A 27 25.43 21.74 8.38
N GLY A 28 24.76 22.55 9.22
CA GLY A 28 23.63 23.40 8.81
C GLY A 28 22.25 22.72 8.75
N MET A 29 22.15 21.41 8.99
CA MET A 29 20.87 20.67 9.02
C MET A 29 20.14 20.83 10.37
N PHE A 30 19.16 21.74 10.42
CA PHE A 30 18.35 21.97 11.62
C PHE A 30 17.63 20.73 12.16
N LEU A 31 17.18 19.84 11.27
CA LEU A 31 16.56 18.57 11.66
C LEU A 31 17.54 17.69 12.45
N LEU A 32 18.76 17.55 11.95
CA LEU A 32 19.80 16.75 12.60
C LEU A 32 20.11 17.31 13.99
N ALA A 33 20.15 18.64 14.12
CA ALA A 33 20.30 19.30 15.41
C ALA A 33 19.16 18.95 16.38
N ARG A 34 17.92 18.96 15.90
CA ARG A 34 16.75 18.55 16.70
C ARG A 34 16.82 17.09 17.12
N LEU A 35 17.14 16.17 16.21
CA LEU A 35 17.25 14.74 16.52
C LEU A 35 18.35 14.47 17.55
N HIS A 36 19.51 15.12 17.42
CA HIS A 36 20.57 15.04 18.41
C HIS A 36 20.15 15.60 19.76
N LEU A 37 19.51 16.77 19.80
CA LEU A 37 18.98 17.34 21.05
C LEU A 37 17.96 16.42 21.72
N ASP A 38 17.03 15.85 20.96
CA ASP A 38 16.00 14.95 21.48
C ASP A 38 16.62 13.65 22.04
N SER A 39 17.78 13.20 21.52
CA SER A 39 18.51 12.06 22.08
C SER A 39 19.11 12.33 23.48
N LEU A 40 19.37 13.60 23.81
CA LEU A 40 19.95 13.99 25.10
C LEU A 40 18.90 14.11 26.22
N VAL A 41 17.61 14.20 25.87
CA VAL A 41 16.50 14.43 26.82
C VAL A 41 16.44 13.35 27.91
N CYS A 42 16.70 12.09 27.55
CA CYS A 42 16.60 10.96 28.47
C CYS A 42 17.82 10.79 29.39
N MET A 43 18.88 11.59 29.21
CA MET A 43 20.12 11.43 29.97
C MET A 43 19.99 12.01 31.38
N ARG A 44 20.45 11.25 32.39
CA ARG A 44 20.31 11.62 33.81
C ARG A 44 21.60 12.11 34.47
N ALA A 45 22.69 12.23 33.72
CA ALA A 45 23.98 12.68 34.25
C ALA A 45 24.75 13.54 33.25
N PRO A 46 25.47 14.61 33.69
CA PRO A 46 26.33 15.41 32.81
C PRO A 46 27.38 14.59 32.07
N LYS A 47 27.95 13.56 32.73
CA LYS A 47 28.93 12.66 32.12
C LYS A 47 28.32 11.84 30.97
N ALA A 48 27.05 11.43 31.09
CA ALA A 48 26.35 10.72 30.02
C ALA A 48 26.16 11.63 28.79
N ILE A 49 25.77 12.89 29.00
CA ILE A 49 25.67 13.90 27.93
C ILE A 49 27.01 14.08 27.24
N ARG A 50 28.09 14.36 27.98
CA ARG A 50 29.41 14.55 27.38
C ARG A 50 29.91 13.32 26.61
N ASN A 51 29.62 12.12 27.10
CA ASN A 51 29.95 10.88 26.39
C ASN A 51 29.14 10.74 25.10
N ALA A 52 27.89 11.19 25.07
CA ALA A 52 27.06 11.16 23.87
C ALA A 52 27.52 12.20 22.85
N LEU A 53 27.87 13.42 23.28
CA LEU A 53 28.42 14.48 22.42
C LEU A 53 29.70 14.01 21.73
N LYS A 54 30.61 13.34 22.46
CA LYS A 54 31.83 12.74 21.88
C LYS A 54 31.59 11.63 20.85
N LYS A 55 30.40 11.02 20.86
CA LYS A 55 29.99 9.96 19.93
C LYS A 55 29.08 10.50 18.82
N LEU A 56 28.97 11.82 18.67
CA LEU A 56 28.29 12.40 17.52
C LEU A 56 29.17 12.13 16.28
N PRO A 57 28.65 11.41 15.29
CA PRO A 57 29.40 11.21 14.06
C PRO A 57 29.51 12.53 13.32
N GLN A 58 30.63 12.67 12.60
CA GLN A 58 30.94 13.83 11.78
C GLN A 58 31.04 13.39 10.31
N GLY A 59 30.60 14.24 9.39
CA GLY A 59 30.73 14.02 7.95
C GLY A 59 29.47 13.50 7.25
N SER A 60 29.63 13.07 5.99
CA SER A 60 28.54 12.79 5.05
C SER A 60 27.60 11.64 5.44
N ASN A 61 27.95 10.82 6.43
CA ASN A 61 27.10 9.72 6.93
C ASN A 61 26.58 9.99 8.36
N ALA A 62 26.77 11.20 8.89
CA ALA A 62 26.38 11.54 10.26
C ALA A 62 24.88 11.44 10.49
N TYR A 63 24.07 11.77 9.47
CA TYR A 63 22.61 11.72 9.55
C TYR A 63 22.07 10.28 9.60
N ASP A 64 22.71 9.30 8.96
CA ASP A 64 22.28 7.89 9.02
C ASP A 64 22.22 7.42 10.48
N SER A 65 23.26 7.70 11.26
CA SER A 65 23.28 7.34 12.68
C SER A 65 22.19 8.05 13.52
N ALA A 66 21.79 9.25 13.10
CA ALA A 66 20.77 10.02 13.80
C ALA A 66 19.38 9.47 13.49
N TYR A 67 19.17 9.01 12.25
CA TYR A 67 17.98 8.28 11.84
C TYR A 67 17.93 6.89 12.49
N ASP A 68 19.04 6.15 12.56
CA ASP A 68 19.16 4.89 13.31
C ASP A 68 18.72 5.09 14.77
N ARG A 69 19.29 6.10 15.45
CA ARG A 69 18.92 6.44 16.84
C ARG A 69 17.46 6.89 16.96
N ALA A 70 16.89 7.54 15.95
CA ALA A 70 15.48 7.88 15.95
C ALA A 70 14.60 6.63 15.86
N MET A 71 14.95 5.69 14.99
CA MET A 71 14.27 4.40 14.88
C MET A 71 14.43 3.54 16.15
N GLU A 72 15.61 3.53 16.78
CA GLU A 72 15.82 2.87 18.07
C GLU A 72 14.94 3.47 19.18
N ARG A 73 14.77 4.80 19.19
CA ARG A 73 13.84 5.46 20.12
C ARG A 73 12.40 5.06 19.87
N ILE A 74 11.99 4.87 18.61
CA ILE A 74 10.67 4.35 18.25
C ILE A 74 10.51 2.92 18.76
N LYS A 75 11.49 2.04 18.51
CA LYS A 75 11.50 0.65 19.00
C LYS A 75 11.45 0.54 20.52
N GLY A 76 11.96 1.53 21.24
CA GLY A 76 11.95 1.60 22.70
C GLY A 76 10.65 2.11 23.33
N GLN A 77 9.64 2.49 22.54
CA GLN A 77 8.34 2.94 23.06
C GLN A 77 7.49 1.77 23.58
N VAL A 78 6.38 2.09 24.25
CA VAL A 78 5.35 1.11 24.60
C VAL A 78 4.79 0.46 23.32
N PRO A 79 4.33 -0.81 23.37
CA PRO A 79 3.98 -1.56 22.16
C PRO A 79 3.01 -0.86 21.20
N SER A 80 1.93 -0.26 21.73
CA SER A 80 0.93 0.45 20.91
C SER A 80 1.50 1.68 20.20
N ALA A 81 2.26 2.52 20.90
CA ALA A 81 2.88 3.71 20.34
C ALA A 81 3.97 3.35 19.31
N ARG A 82 4.73 2.29 19.60
CA ARG A 82 5.72 1.73 18.68
C ARG A 82 5.06 1.25 17.40
N GLU A 83 3.99 0.47 17.51
CA GLU A 83 3.27 -0.09 16.37
C GLU A 83 2.71 1.03 15.48
N LEU A 84 2.05 2.03 16.07
CA LEU A 84 1.54 3.19 15.34
C LEU A 84 2.65 3.94 14.57
N ALA A 85 3.80 4.16 15.21
CA ALA A 85 4.93 4.82 14.57
C ALA A 85 5.55 3.99 13.45
N GLU A 86 5.77 2.69 13.68
CA GLU A 86 6.33 1.77 12.68
C GLU A 86 5.40 1.65 11.46
N GLN A 87 4.09 1.47 11.68
CA GLN A 87 3.10 1.41 10.62
C GLN A 87 3.00 2.73 9.83
N THR A 88 2.98 3.87 10.52
CA THR A 88 2.96 5.18 9.86
C THR A 88 4.16 5.35 8.93
N ILE A 89 5.37 5.06 9.42
CA ILE A 89 6.59 5.22 8.62
C ILE A 89 6.62 4.20 7.47
N ALA A 90 6.15 2.96 7.70
CA ALA A 90 6.01 1.97 6.65
C ALA A 90 5.06 2.46 5.54
N TRP A 91 3.90 3.01 5.88
CA TRP A 91 2.97 3.59 4.90
C TRP A 91 3.59 4.73 4.11
N ILE A 92 4.25 5.69 4.77
CA ILE A 92 4.88 6.84 4.09
C ILE A 92 6.01 6.40 3.15
N THR A 93 6.71 5.31 3.47
CA THR A 93 7.92 4.88 2.73
C THR A 93 7.67 3.79 1.69
N CYS A 94 6.65 2.95 1.86
CA CYS A 94 6.35 1.84 0.97
C CYS A 94 5.15 2.10 0.06
N ALA A 95 4.28 3.06 0.38
CA ALA A 95 3.11 3.33 -0.44
C ALA A 95 3.48 3.70 -1.89
N LYS A 96 2.70 3.19 -2.85
CA LYS A 96 2.94 3.46 -4.29
C LYS A 96 2.67 4.90 -4.71
N ARG A 97 1.93 5.65 -3.89
CA ARG A 97 1.76 7.11 -3.96
C ARG A 97 1.67 7.69 -2.55
N GLN A 98 1.86 9.00 -2.43
CA GLN A 98 1.58 9.69 -1.16
C GLN A 98 0.08 9.59 -0.84
N LEU A 99 -0.20 9.30 0.43
CA LEU A 99 -1.56 9.22 0.97
C LEU A 99 -1.97 10.58 1.54
N ALA A 100 -3.19 11.00 1.25
CA ALA A 100 -3.80 12.09 1.99
C ALA A 100 -3.95 11.68 3.47
N ILE A 101 -3.97 12.65 4.38
CA ILE A 101 -4.14 12.39 5.81
C ILE A 101 -5.32 11.44 6.09
N PRO A 102 -6.53 11.65 5.52
CA PRO A 102 -7.66 10.80 5.86
C PRO A 102 -7.50 9.36 5.36
N GLU A 103 -6.91 9.17 4.17
CA GLU A 103 -6.55 7.85 3.65
C GLU A 103 -5.56 7.12 4.57
N LEU A 104 -4.53 7.82 5.06
CA LEU A 104 -3.55 7.25 5.99
C LEU A 104 -4.19 6.88 7.33
N LEU A 105 -5.08 7.72 7.85
CA LEU A 105 -5.79 7.42 9.10
C LEU A 105 -6.67 6.18 8.96
N HIS A 106 -7.42 6.07 7.86
CA HIS A 106 -8.19 4.87 7.54
C HIS A 106 -7.29 3.63 7.41
N ALA A 107 -6.14 3.76 6.71
CA ALA A 107 -5.19 2.68 6.53
C ALA A 107 -4.60 2.16 7.85
N LEU A 108 -4.35 3.05 8.82
CA LEU A 108 -3.88 2.71 10.16
C LEU A 108 -4.98 2.14 11.07
N ALA A 109 -6.24 2.49 10.82
CA ALA A 109 -7.40 2.03 11.58
C ALA A 109 -7.95 0.66 11.12
N VAL A 110 -7.40 0.08 10.04
CA VAL A 110 -7.90 -1.20 9.53
C VAL A 110 -7.57 -2.35 10.48
N GLU A 111 -8.60 -2.94 11.06
CA GLU A 111 -8.51 -4.21 11.76
C GLU A 111 -8.63 -5.40 10.79
N VAL A 112 -7.63 -6.26 10.82
CA VAL A 112 -7.60 -7.42 9.93
C VAL A 112 -8.72 -8.39 10.27
N SER A 113 -9.42 -8.87 9.25
CA SER A 113 -10.54 -9.84 9.36
C SER A 113 -11.79 -9.34 10.07
N GLN A 114 -11.95 -8.02 10.29
CA GLN A 114 -13.22 -7.45 10.73
C GLN A 114 -14.16 -7.23 9.54
N PRO A 115 -15.49 -7.37 9.73
CA PRO A 115 -16.46 -7.25 8.66
C PRO A 115 -16.71 -5.80 8.22
N ASP A 116 -16.45 -4.82 9.08
CA ASP A 116 -16.81 -3.42 8.87
C ASP A 116 -15.69 -2.50 9.39
N PHE A 117 -15.68 -1.27 8.91
CA PHE A 117 -14.76 -0.25 9.37
C PHE A 117 -15.23 0.32 10.71
N ASP A 118 -14.33 0.37 11.68
CA ASP A 118 -14.59 0.98 12.98
C ASP A 118 -13.92 2.35 13.07
N GLU A 119 -14.72 3.41 13.04
CA GLU A 119 -14.26 4.79 13.18
C GLU A 119 -13.63 5.06 14.57
N GLU A 120 -13.96 4.27 15.60
CA GLU A 120 -13.36 4.43 16.94
C GLU A 120 -11.85 4.07 16.95
N ASN A 121 -11.37 3.36 15.93
CA ASN A 121 -9.94 3.06 15.75
C ASN A 121 -9.14 4.19 15.08
N LEU A 122 -9.80 5.26 14.62
CA LEU A 122 -9.11 6.38 13.99
C LEU A 122 -8.20 7.10 15.00
N SER A 123 -6.90 7.08 14.71
CA SER A 123 -5.90 7.83 15.49
C SER A 123 -5.95 9.31 15.19
N GLN A 124 -5.55 10.15 16.15
CA GLN A 124 -5.38 11.58 15.89
C GLN A 124 -4.03 11.86 15.22
N VAL A 125 -4.01 12.84 14.31
CA VAL A 125 -2.76 13.29 13.66
C VAL A 125 -1.70 13.69 14.69
N ALA A 126 -2.12 14.36 15.78
CA ALA A 126 -1.22 14.77 16.85
C ALA A 126 -0.51 13.57 17.51
N ASP A 127 -1.22 12.45 17.71
CA ASP A 127 -0.66 11.24 18.32
C ASP A 127 0.37 10.61 17.38
N ILE A 128 0.06 10.50 16.08
CA ILE A 128 0.99 10.00 15.05
C ILE A 128 2.29 10.81 15.04
N LEU A 129 2.19 12.14 15.01
CA LEU A 129 3.37 13.01 15.02
C LEU A 129 4.18 12.86 16.32
N SER A 130 3.51 12.62 17.44
CA SER A 130 4.16 12.49 18.76
C SER A 130 5.01 11.22 18.86
N VAL A 131 4.55 10.10 18.27
CA VAL A 131 5.21 8.79 18.36
C VAL A 131 6.31 8.59 17.34
N CYS A 132 6.30 9.31 16.21
CA CYS A 132 7.27 9.14 15.12
C CYS A 132 8.64 9.81 15.33
N ALA A 133 9.00 10.16 16.58
CA ALA A 133 10.31 10.68 16.99
C ALA A 133 10.85 11.88 16.16
N GLY A 134 9.96 12.68 15.56
CA GLY A 134 10.31 13.83 14.73
C GLY A 134 10.76 13.49 13.31
N LEU A 135 10.52 12.26 12.84
CA LEU A 135 10.82 11.83 11.46
C LEU A 135 9.72 12.20 10.45
N VAL A 136 8.53 12.54 10.95
CA VAL A 136 7.36 12.87 10.13
C VAL A 136 6.86 14.27 10.46
N THR A 137 6.23 14.90 9.48
CA THR A 137 5.58 16.21 9.60
C THR A 137 4.30 16.23 8.77
N VAL A 138 3.37 17.11 9.12
CA VAL A 138 2.24 17.45 8.26
C VAL A 138 2.71 18.45 7.22
N ASP A 139 2.25 18.27 6.00
CA ASP A 139 2.33 19.23 4.92
C ASP A 139 0.96 19.85 4.68
N GLU A 140 0.79 21.09 5.12
CA GLU A 140 -0.49 21.80 5.06
C GLU A 140 -0.94 22.11 3.63
N GLU A 141 0.01 22.24 2.69
CA GLU A 141 -0.31 22.53 1.28
C GLU A 141 -0.89 21.31 0.57
N SER A 142 -0.30 20.13 0.80
CA SER A 142 -0.72 18.89 0.16
C SER A 142 -1.74 18.10 0.97
N GLY A 143 -1.96 18.43 2.24
CA GLY A 143 -2.85 17.68 3.13
C GLY A 143 -2.34 16.26 3.42
N THR A 144 -1.02 16.07 3.46
CA THR A 144 -0.37 14.76 3.65
C THR A 144 0.51 14.72 4.90
N ILE A 145 0.76 13.51 5.41
CA ILE A 145 1.86 13.27 6.37
C ILE A 145 3.05 12.78 5.58
N ARG A 146 4.19 13.47 5.68
CA ARG A 146 5.42 13.13 4.95
C ARG A 146 6.63 13.07 5.85
N LEU A 147 7.70 12.47 5.33
CA LEU A 147 9.01 12.54 5.96
C LEU A 147 9.47 14.01 6.04
N VAL A 148 10.04 14.35 7.18
CA VAL A 148 10.40 15.73 7.54
C VAL A 148 11.44 16.36 6.61
N HIS A 149 12.26 15.55 5.93
CA HIS A 149 13.32 16.04 5.06
C HIS A 149 13.68 15.04 3.95
N TYR A 150 14.22 15.54 2.83
CA TYR A 150 14.59 14.70 1.68
C TYR A 150 15.66 13.66 2.04
N THR A 151 16.63 13.99 2.90
CA THR A 151 17.65 13.03 3.36
C THR A 151 17.05 11.90 4.20
N THR A 152 15.89 12.12 4.84
CA THR A 152 15.14 11.05 5.52
C THR A 152 14.54 10.09 4.49
N GLN A 153 14.06 10.60 3.35
CA GLN A 153 13.59 9.77 2.23
C GLN A 153 14.72 8.93 1.65
N GLU A 154 15.90 9.52 1.40
CA GLU A 154 17.09 8.79 0.92
C GLU A 154 17.56 7.70 1.88
N TYR A 155 17.46 7.96 3.19
CA TYR A 155 17.78 6.98 4.23
C TYR A 155 16.83 5.77 4.17
N PHE A 156 15.51 6.00 4.16
CA PHE A 156 14.54 4.91 4.10
C PHE A 156 14.53 4.21 2.74
N ALA A 157 14.83 4.90 1.63
CA ALA A 157 14.97 4.26 0.33
C ALA A 157 16.03 3.14 0.35
N ARG A 158 17.12 3.31 1.13
CA ARG A 158 18.18 2.31 1.31
C ARG A 158 17.85 1.25 2.36
N THR A 159 17.21 1.64 3.45
CA THR A 159 17.09 0.82 4.68
C THR A 159 15.68 0.25 4.91
N ARG A 160 14.68 0.56 4.06
CA ARG A 160 13.28 0.14 4.26
C ARG A 160 13.11 -1.36 4.46
N LYS A 161 13.89 -2.19 3.76
CA LYS A 161 13.81 -3.66 3.88
C LYS A 161 14.37 -4.17 5.21
N ASP A 162 15.30 -3.44 5.82
CA ASP A 162 15.87 -3.80 7.12
C ASP A 162 14.95 -3.38 8.27
N TRP A 163 14.33 -2.20 8.15
CA TRP A 163 13.41 -1.68 9.17
C TRP A 163 12.01 -2.29 9.07
N PHE A 164 11.52 -2.50 7.85
CA PHE A 164 10.16 -2.96 7.58
C PHE A 164 10.15 -4.13 6.57
N PRO A 165 10.77 -5.28 6.90
CA PRO A 165 10.82 -6.43 6.00
C PRO A 165 9.44 -6.97 5.61
N ASP A 166 8.44 -6.77 6.47
CA ASP A 166 7.07 -7.24 6.29
C ASP A 166 6.09 -6.12 5.86
N ALA A 167 6.58 -4.94 5.47
CA ALA A 167 5.73 -3.80 5.12
C ALA A 167 4.74 -4.12 4.00
N GLU A 168 5.23 -4.68 2.89
CA GLU A 168 4.40 -5.02 1.73
C GLU A 168 3.30 -6.03 2.10
N THR A 169 3.61 -7.01 2.96
CA THR A 169 2.62 -7.94 3.52
C THR A 169 1.61 -7.22 4.40
N ALA A 170 2.04 -6.36 5.32
CA ALA A 170 1.13 -5.64 6.22
C ALA A 170 0.18 -4.71 5.45
N ILE A 171 0.71 -3.97 4.48
CA ILE A 171 -0.05 -3.10 3.58
C ILE A 171 -1.06 -3.92 2.77
N THR A 172 -0.64 -5.04 2.19
CA THR A 172 -1.54 -5.95 1.46
C THR A 172 -2.71 -6.39 2.34
N ARG A 173 -2.42 -6.82 3.58
CA ARG A 173 -3.45 -7.28 4.53
C ARG A 173 -4.42 -6.17 4.89
N ALA A 174 -3.93 -4.95 5.10
CA ALA A 174 -4.79 -3.79 5.36
C ALA A 174 -5.68 -3.48 4.15
N CYS A 175 -5.13 -3.33 2.94
CA CYS A 175 -5.91 -3.04 1.74
C CYS A 175 -6.96 -4.12 1.46
N VAL A 176 -6.59 -5.41 1.54
CA VAL A 176 -7.50 -6.52 1.25
C VAL A 176 -8.57 -6.67 2.33
N SER A 177 -8.22 -6.44 3.61
CA SER A 177 -9.21 -6.43 4.69
C SER A 177 -10.23 -5.30 4.49
N TYR A 178 -9.75 -4.10 4.12
CA TYR A 178 -10.60 -2.96 3.83
C TYR A 178 -11.55 -3.26 2.67
N LEU A 179 -11.04 -3.74 1.53
CA LEU A 179 -11.86 -4.15 0.38
C LEU A 179 -12.79 -5.34 0.69
N SER A 180 -12.55 -6.03 1.80
CA SER A 180 -13.34 -7.15 2.27
C SER A 180 -14.47 -6.77 3.24
N PHE A 181 -14.72 -5.49 3.50
CA PHE A 181 -15.87 -5.09 4.31
C PHE A 181 -17.22 -5.46 3.68
N GLN A 182 -18.24 -5.63 4.53
CA GLN A 182 -19.58 -6.07 4.10
C GLN A 182 -20.23 -5.09 3.13
N THR A 183 -19.98 -3.79 3.32
CA THR A 183 -20.44 -2.70 2.42
C THR A 183 -20.10 -2.95 0.94
N PHE A 184 -18.91 -3.51 0.67
CA PHE A 184 -18.43 -3.81 -0.68
C PHE A 184 -19.02 -5.12 -1.23
N GLY A 185 -19.72 -5.90 -0.40
CA GLY A 185 -20.44 -7.10 -0.82
C GLY A 185 -21.58 -6.82 -1.81
N SER A 186 -22.07 -5.58 -1.86
CA SER A 186 -23.01 -5.08 -2.88
C SER A 186 -22.43 -5.04 -4.31
N GLY A 187 -21.10 -5.05 -4.41
CA GLY A 187 -20.36 -5.02 -5.67
C GLY A 187 -20.22 -3.62 -6.27
N VAL A 188 -20.34 -3.55 -7.59
CA VAL A 188 -20.13 -2.35 -8.41
C VAL A 188 -21.19 -1.30 -8.10
N CYS A 189 -20.78 -0.04 -7.87
CA CYS A 189 -21.71 1.09 -7.77
C CYS A 189 -22.45 1.28 -9.10
N ARG A 190 -23.74 1.58 -9.07
CA ARG A 190 -24.60 1.61 -10.28
C ARG A 190 -24.53 2.93 -11.04
N ASN A 191 -24.10 3.99 -10.36
CA ASN A 191 -24.02 5.33 -10.92
C ASN A 191 -22.94 6.15 -10.22
N HIS A 192 -22.68 7.34 -10.76
CA HIS A 192 -21.63 8.23 -10.26
C HIS A 192 -21.89 8.72 -8.83
N SER A 193 -23.15 8.98 -8.46
CA SER A 193 -23.50 9.42 -7.10
C SER A 193 -23.16 8.37 -6.07
N GLU A 194 -23.61 7.13 -6.27
CA GLU A 194 -23.33 6.01 -5.35
C GLU A 194 -21.82 5.75 -5.20
N LEU A 195 -21.06 5.98 -6.28
CA LEU A 195 -19.62 5.87 -6.23
C LEU A 195 -18.96 7.00 -5.44
N LEU A 196 -19.41 8.25 -5.62
CA LEU A 196 -18.91 9.38 -4.84
C LEU A 196 -19.25 9.20 -3.36
N ASP A 197 -20.48 8.81 -3.02
CA ASP A 197 -20.89 8.53 -1.64
C ASP A 197 -19.99 7.45 -1.01
N ARG A 198 -19.63 6.40 -1.77
CA ARG A 198 -18.70 5.36 -1.31
C ARG A 198 -17.29 5.91 -1.08
N LEU A 199 -16.78 6.78 -1.96
CA LEU A 199 -15.45 7.38 -1.82
C LEU A 199 -15.39 8.33 -0.62
N ASP A 200 -16.46 9.08 -0.36
CA ASP A 200 -16.55 10.01 0.77
C ASP A 200 -16.63 9.27 2.11
N MET A 201 -17.35 8.15 2.19
CA MET A 201 -17.43 7.35 3.42
C MET A 201 -16.18 6.48 3.66
N TYR A 202 -15.50 6.08 2.58
CA TYR A 202 -14.38 5.15 2.64
C TYR A 202 -13.16 5.74 1.93
N GLU A 203 -12.52 6.72 2.56
CA GLU A 203 -11.45 7.51 1.94
C GLU A 203 -10.26 6.65 1.48
N PHE A 204 -9.94 5.55 2.17
CA PHE A 204 -8.87 4.62 1.78
C PHE A 204 -9.24 3.61 0.66
N TYR A 205 -10.47 3.66 0.15
CA TYR A 205 -10.99 2.71 -0.84
C TYR A 205 -10.24 2.76 -2.17
N GLU A 206 -10.02 3.96 -2.71
CA GLU A 206 -9.37 4.13 -4.02
C GLU A 206 -7.94 3.60 -3.98
N TYR A 207 -7.15 3.99 -2.96
CA TYR A 207 -5.80 3.48 -2.80
C TYR A 207 -5.79 1.95 -2.67
N SER A 208 -6.63 1.40 -1.79
CA SER A 208 -6.70 -0.04 -1.55
C SER A 208 -6.96 -0.77 -2.86
N ALA A 209 -7.98 -0.35 -3.61
CA ALA A 209 -8.41 -1.00 -4.83
C ALA A 209 -7.35 -0.96 -5.95
N CYS A 210 -6.62 0.14 -6.09
CA CYS A 210 -5.61 0.32 -7.14
C CYS A 210 -4.25 -0.31 -6.82
N HIS A 211 -3.90 -0.48 -5.53
CA HIS A 211 -2.52 -0.80 -5.15
C HIS A 211 -2.36 -2.10 -4.34
N TRP A 212 -3.42 -2.72 -3.81
CA TRP A 212 -3.30 -3.95 -3.02
C TRP A 212 -2.53 -5.05 -3.75
N GLY A 213 -2.77 -5.22 -5.06
CA GLY A 213 -2.15 -6.28 -5.87
C GLY A 213 -0.65 -6.05 -6.11
N HIS A 214 -0.24 -4.80 -6.30
CA HIS A 214 1.18 -4.42 -6.40
C HIS A 214 1.93 -4.70 -5.10
N HIS A 215 1.32 -4.41 -3.95
CA HIS A 215 1.89 -4.76 -2.64
C HIS A 215 1.93 -6.28 -2.43
N ALA A 216 0.88 -6.99 -2.84
CA ALA A 216 0.81 -8.45 -2.74
C ALA A 216 1.90 -9.13 -3.58
N HIS A 217 2.22 -8.58 -4.75
CA HIS A 217 3.31 -9.04 -5.60
C HIS A 217 4.69 -8.88 -4.94
N GLU A 218 4.94 -7.75 -4.27
CA GLU A 218 6.21 -7.47 -3.58
C GLU A 218 6.31 -8.11 -2.19
N ALA A 219 5.22 -8.67 -1.67
CA ALA A 219 5.16 -9.30 -0.35
C ALA A 219 6.05 -10.54 -0.26
N LEU A 220 6.89 -10.59 0.79
CA LEU A 220 7.75 -11.75 1.07
C LEU A 220 6.99 -12.89 1.75
N LYS A 221 5.89 -12.58 2.44
CA LYS A 221 5.08 -13.53 3.19
C LYS A 221 3.70 -13.73 2.57
N PRO A 222 3.14 -14.94 2.64
CA PRO A 222 1.77 -15.19 2.21
C PRO A 222 0.77 -14.32 2.96
N CYS A 223 -0.23 -13.81 2.24
CA CYS A 223 -1.34 -13.03 2.79
C CYS A 223 -2.62 -13.89 2.74
N PRO A 224 -3.01 -14.57 3.83
CA PRO A 224 -4.14 -15.49 3.81
C PRO A 224 -5.49 -14.81 3.46
N GLU A 225 -5.59 -13.50 3.64
CA GLU A 225 -6.77 -12.69 3.35
C GLU A 225 -7.03 -12.51 1.84
N VAL A 226 -5.99 -12.67 0.99
CA VAL A 226 -6.08 -12.48 -0.48
C VAL A 226 -7.02 -13.50 -1.13
N ILE A 227 -6.95 -14.78 -0.73
CA ILE A 227 -7.77 -15.83 -1.35
C ILE A 227 -9.26 -15.63 -1.07
N PRO A 228 -9.73 -15.46 0.20
CA PRO A 228 -11.12 -15.16 0.47
C PRO A 228 -11.64 -13.95 -0.30
N PHE A 229 -10.85 -12.88 -0.41
CA PHE A 229 -11.20 -11.71 -1.20
C PHE A 229 -11.40 -12.06 -2.69
N LEU A 230 -10.42 -12.72 -3.30
CA LEU A 230 -10.45 -13.08 -4.72
C LEU A 230 -11.55 -14.11 -5.07
N THR A 231 -12.01 -14.90 -4.11
CA THR A 231 -13.17 -15.80 -4.30
C THR A 231 -14.52 -15.08 -4.26
N CYS A 232 -14.58 -13.82 -3.83
CA CYS A 232 -15.80 -13.04 -3.74
C CYS A 232 -15.97 -12.11 -4.95
N ASN A 233 -16.67 -12.58 -5.99
CA ASN A 233 -16.86 -11.82 -7.23
C ASN A 233 -17.42 -10.41 -7.03
N SER A 234 -18.35 -10.19 -6.09
CA SER A 234 -18.88 -8.84 -5.87
C SER A 234 -17.78 -7.88 -5.40
N LYS A 235 -16.99 -8.27 -4.40
CA LYS A 235 -15.87 -7.47 -3.87
C LYS A 235 -14.76 -7.27 -4.89
N VAL A 236 -14.42 -8.32 -5.65
CA VAL A 236 -13.47 -8.24 -6.77
C VAL A 236 -13.92 -7.19 -7.79
N ASN A 237 -15.18 -7.21 -8.20
CA ASN A 237 -15.71 -6.26 -9.18
C ASN A 237 -15.83 -4.84 -8.61
N ALA A 238 -16.13 -4.69 -7.31
CA ALA A 238 -16.08 -3.39 -6.64
C ALA A 238 -14.65 -2.79 -6.72
N SER A 239 -13.63 -3.57 -6.35
CA SER A 239 -12.23 -3.16 -6.47
C SER A 239 -11.85 -2.82 -7.92
N LEU A 240 -12.29 -3.62 -8.89
CA LEU A 240 -11.97 -3.39 -10.31
C LEU A 240 -12.60 -2.11 -10.87
N GLN A 241 -13.78 -1.72 -10.37
CA GLN A 241 -14.43 -0.46 -10.76
C GLN A 241 -13.50 0.74 -10.53
N MET A 242 -12.68 0.71 -9.49
CA MET A 242 -11.70 1.78 -9.17
C MET A 242 -10.48 1.74 -10.07
N LEU A 243 -9.94 0.56 -10.31
CA LEU A 243 -8.78 0.41 -11.18
C LEU A 243 -9.07 0.94 -12.60
N GLN A 244 -10.26 0.68 -13.13
CA GLN A 244 -10.67 1.20 -14.45
C GLN A 244 -11.05 2.69 -14.44
N ARG A 245 -11.39 3.29 -13.30
CA ARG A 245 -11.64 4.74 -13.18
C ARG A 245 -10.37 5.54 -13.47
N GLU A 246 -9.23 5.06 -13.00
CA GLU A 246 -7.94 5.68 -13.32
C GLU A 246 -7.66 5.62 -14.83
N GLU A 247 -7.95 4.49 -15.47
CA GLU A 247 -7.68 4.25 -16.91
C GLU A 247 -8.68 4.94 -17.85
N PHE A 248 -9.95 5.08 -17.48
CA PHE A 248 -11.04 5.48 -18.39
C PHE A 248 -11.95 6.61 -17.86
N ARG A 249 -11.36 7.71 -17.37
CA ARG A 249 -12.07 8.90 -16.82
C ARG A 249 -13.19 9.49 -17.70
N HIS A 250 -13.31 9.09 -18.97
CA HIS A 250 -14.29 9.62 -19.94
C HIS A 250 -15.19 8.57 -20.62
N SER A 251 -15.21 7.30 -20.16
CA SER A 251 -15.97 6.23 -20.83
C SER A 251 -17.20 5.75 -20.04
N GLN A 252 -18.29 5.44 -20.75
CA GLN A 252 -19.45 4.72 -20.18
C GLN A 252 -19.10 3.26 -19.78
N ALA A 253 -17.89 2.78 -20.06
CA ALA A 253 -17.40 1.44 -19.73
C ALA A 253 -17.22 1.17 -18.23
N LEU A 254 -17.15 2.20 -17.38
CA LEU A 254 -16.98 2.08 -15.91
C LEU A 254 -18.09 1.25 -15.22
N TRP A 255 -19.24 1.08 -15.88
CA TRP A 255 -20.44 0.47 -15.31
C TRP A 255 -20.66 -0.98 -15.74
N ARG A 256 -19.74 -1.58 -16.51
CA ARG A 256 -19.83 -2.96 -17.00
C ARG A 256 -18.60 -3.80 -16.62
N VAL A 257 -18.07 -3.58 -15.42
CA VAL A 257 -16.94 -4.38 -14.94
C VAL A 257 -17.41 -5.76 -14.52
N SER A 258 -16.82 -6.78 -15.11
CA SER A 258 -16.98 -8.17 -14.72
C SER A 258 -15.61 -8.80 -14.87
N SER A 259 -15.03 -9.26 -13.79
CA SER A 259 -13.83 -10.09 -13.77
C SER A 259 -13.95 -11.11 -12.64
N SER A 260 -13.10 -12.11 -12.71
CA SER A 260 -12.96 -13.15 -11.69
C SER A 260 -11.69 -12.88 -10.87
N GLY A 261 -11.59 -13.48 -9.69
CA GLY A 261 -10.33 -13.42 -8.92
C GLY A 261 -9.12 -13.94 -9.69
N LEU A 262 -9.31 -14.87 -10.63
CA LEU A 262 -8.24 -15.36 -11.50
C LEU A 262 -7.68 -14.26 -12.41
N HIS A 263 -8.54 -13.42 -13.00
CA HIS A 263 -8.08 -12.30 -13.81
C HIS A 263 -7.20 -11.33 -13.02
N LEU A 264 -7.60 -10.99 -11.78
CA LEU A 264 -6.80 -10.10 -10.93
C LEU A 264 -5.50 -10.77 -10.48
N ALA A 265 -5.53 -12.07 -10.16
CA ALA A 265 -4.33 -12.81 -9.79
C ALA A 265 -3.28 -12.82 -10.92
N VAL A 266 -3.73 -12.96 -12.17
CA VAL A 266 -2.88 -12.88 -13.37
C VAL A 266 -2.40 -11.44 -13.58
N MET A 267 -3.31 -10.46 -13.56
CA MET A 267 -3.02 -9.04 -13.78
C MET A 267 -1.93 -8.50 -12.85
N PHE A 268 -1.94 -8.90 -11.58
CA PHE A 268 -0.93 -8.47 -10.59
C PHE A 268 0.26 -9.43 -10.46
N GLY A 269 0.34 -10.48 -11.27
CA GLY A 269 1.43 -11.46 -11.21
C GLY A 269 1.58 -12.10 -9.84
N LEU A 270 0.47 -12.53 -9.20
CA LEU A 270 0.46 -13.10 -7.84
C LEU A 270 1.01 -14.54 -7.76
N GLU A 271 1.82 -14.93 -8.74
CA GLU A 271 2.53 -16.21 -8.81
C GLU A 271 3.76 -16.25 -7.89
N LYS A 272 4.46 -15.10 -7.72
CA LYS A 272 5.75 -15.01 -7.00
C LYS A 272 5.60 -14.83 -5.50
N ALA A 273 4.41 -14.46 -5.02
CA ALA A 273 4.13 -14.10 -3.64
C ALA A 273 4.25 -15.25 -2.61
N VAL A 274 4.58 -16.48 -3.03
CA VAL A 274 4.68 -17.65 -2.13
C VAL A 274 5.89 -18.52 -2.49
N GLN A 275 7.11 -17.96 -2.41
CA GLN A 275 8.34 -18.75 -2.32
C GLN A 275 8.84 -18.84 -0.88
N ALA A 276 8.11 -19.56 -0.02
CA ALA A 276 8.69 -20.11 1.21
C ALA A 276 7.88 -21.31 1.73
N THR A 277 8.48 -22.49 1.56
CA THR A 277 8.23 -23.76 2.27
C THR A 277 7.07 -24.66 1.78
N ASN A 278 7.46 -25.86 1.31
CA ASN A 278 6.72 -27.13 1.35
C ASN A 278 5.35 -27.26 0.64
N GLY A 279 5.27 -26.87 -0.63
CA GLY A 279 4.12 -27.21 -1.50
C GLY A 279 3.61 -25.96 -2.21
N HIS A 280 4.23 -25.64 -3.34
CA HIS A 280 4.11 -24.38 -4.07
C HIS A 280 2.77 -24.27 -4.80
N LEU A 281 1.66 -24.07 -4.10
CA LEU A 281 0.45 -23.59 -4.77
C LEU A 281 0.53 -22.07 -4.89
N THR A 282 0.62 -21.60 -6.14
CA THR A 282 0.41 -20.19 -6.48
C THR A 282 -1.00 -19.71 -6.07
N VAL A 283 -1.22 -18.39 -5.97
CA VAL A 283 -2.58 -17.84 -5.76
C VAL A 283 -3.56 -18.37 -6.83
N VAL A 284 -3.10 -18.52 -8.06
CA VAL A 284 -3.87 -19.11 -9.17
C VAL A 284 -4.28 -20.55 -8.86
N GLU A 285 -3.36 -21.41 -8.42
CA GLU A 285 -3.68 -22.80 -8.04
C GLU A 285 -4.65 -22.88 -6.86
N GLN A 286 -4.50 -22.00 -5.87
CA GLN A 286 -5.41 -21.94 -4.73
C GLN A 286 -6.83 -21.55 -5.16
N LEU A 287 -6.96 -20.57 -6.06
CA LEU A 287 -8.25 -20.17 -6.64
C LEU A 287 -8.89 -21.31 -7.45
N LEU A 288 -8.11 -22.00 -8.29
CA LEU A 288 -8.58 -23.13 -9.09
C LEU A 288 -9.05 -24.29 -8.19
N ASN A 289 -8.33 -24.58 -7.10
CA ASN A 289 -8.74 -25.57 -6.10
C ASN A 289 -9.98 -25.15 -5.30
N ALA A 290 -10.21 -23.85 -5.12
CA ALA A 290 -11.43 -23.29 -4.54
C ALA A 290 -12.62 -23.30 -5.52
N GLY A 291 -12.44 -23.81 -6.74
CA GLY A 291 -13.49 -23.93 -7.75
C GLY A 291 -13.65 -22.70 -8.65
N ALA A 292 -12.65 -21.83 -8.73
CA ALA A 292 -12.66 -20.74 -9.72
C ALA A 292 -12.71 -21.31 -11.15
N ASP A 293 -13.58 -20.75 -11.98
CA ASP A 293 -13.75 -21.18 -13.37
C ASP A 293 -12.55 -20.74 -14.23
N PRO A 294 -11.75 -21.66 -14.78
CA PRO A 294 -10.60 -21.33 -15.62
C PRO A 294 -10.99 -20.67 -16.95
N ASN A 295 -12.26 -20.75 -17.35
CA ASN A 295 -12.83 -20.13 -18.56
C ASN A 295 -13.71 -18.91 -18.26
N ALA A 296 -13.69 -18.40 -17.03
CA ALA A 296 -14.44 -17.20 -16.68
C ALA A 296 -14.11 -16.07 -17.66
N LYS A 297 -15.11 -15.34 -18.14
CA LYS A 297 -14.90 -14.21 -19.05
C LYS A 297 -14.97 -12.90 -18.31
N ASP A 298 -14.00 -12.03 -18.59
CA ASP A 298 -14.06 -10.65 -18.14
C ASP A 298 -15.05 -9.82 -18.99
N SER A 299 -15.14 -8.51 -18.73
CA SER A 299 -15.99 -7.58 -19.46
C SER A 299 -15.65 -7.43 -20.95
N SER A 300 -14.42 -7.78 -21.34
CA SER A 300 -13.97 -7.78 -22.73
C SER A 300 -14.18 -9.13 -23.43
N GLY A 301 -14.65 -10.15 -22.69
CA GLY A 301 -14.76 -11.52 -23.18
C GLY A 301 -13.46 -12.33 -23.06
N SER A 302 -12.42 -11.75 -22.45
CA SER A 302 -11.12 -12.39 -22.25
C SER A 302 -11.17 -13.42 -21.14
N SER A 303 -10.46 -14.54 -21.31
CA SER A 303 -10.25 -15.54 -20.27
C SER A 303 -8.96 -15.27 -19.47
N PRO A 304 -8.78 -15.87 -18.28
CA PRO A 304 -7.53 -15.76 -17.53
C PRO A 304 -6.34 -16.30 -18.32
N ALA A 305 -6.53 -17.36 -19.12
CA ALA A 305 -5.48 -17.95 -19.94
C ALA A 305 -5.06 -17.01 -21.07
N TYR A 306 -6.00 -16.27 -21.67
CA TYR A 306 -5.70 -15.25 -22.65
C TYR A 306 -4.86 -14.11 -22.05
N MET A 307 -5.25 -13.59 -20.87
CA MET A 307 -4.45 -12.57 -20.17
C MET A 307 -3.05 -13.09 -19.82
N ALA A 308 -2.94 -14.30 -19.29
CA ALA A 308 -1.64 -14.88 -18.95
C ALA A 308 -0.73 -15.05 -20.19
N ALA A 309 -1.31 -15.36 -21.35
CA ALA A 309 -0.58 -15.43 -22.61
C ALA A 309 -0.09 -14.05 -23.09
N LEU A 310 -0.88 -12.98 -22.89
CA LEU A 310 -0.46 -11.61 -23.20
C LEU A 310 0.70 -11.15 -22.31
N GLU A 311 0.65 -11.48 -21.02
CA GLU A 311 1.69 -11.16 -20.04
C GLU A 311 2.91 -12.10 -20.12
N MET A 312 2.91 -13.07 -21.04
CA MET A 312 3.97 -14.06 -21.24
C MET A 312 4.22 -15.00 -20.03
N GLU A 313 3.20 -15.21 -19.19
CA GLU A 313 3.27 -16.05 -17.99
C GLU A 313 3.02 -17.53 -18.33
N HIS A 314 4.01 -18.16 -18.97
CA HIS A 314 3.90 -19.53 -19.50
C HIS A 314 3.46 -20.57 -18.46
N ALA A 315 3.93 -20.47 -17.21
CA ALA A 315 3.58 -21.40 -16.14
C ALA A 315 2.09 -21.33 -15.77
N ILE A 316 1.51 -20.13 -15.77
CA ILE A 316 0.09 -19.91 -15.50
C ILE A 316 -0.75 -20.44 -16.66
N VAL A 317 -0.33 -20.19 -17.91
CA VAL A 317 -1.01 -20.74 -19.09
C VAL A 317 -1.07 -22.26 -19.01
N ASP A 318 0.05 -22.92 -18.72
CA ASP A 318 0.11 -24.38 -18.61
C ASP A 318 -0.76 -24.93 -17.46
N GLU A 319 -0.83 -24.25 -16.32
CA GLU A 319 -1.71 -24.64 -15.21
C GLU A 319 -3.19 -24.48 -15.59
N LEU A 320 -3.57 -23.35 -16.16
CA LEU A 320 -4.94 -23.07 -16.59
C LEU A 320 -5.40 -24.12 -17.62
N LEU A 321 -4.57 -24.42 -18.62
CA LEU A 321 -4.87 -25.46 -19.62
C LEU A 321 -5.02 -26.85 -18.97
N ARG A 322 -4.17 -27.19 -18.00
CA ARG A 322 -4.28 -28.46 -17.26
C ARG A 322 -5.59 -28.57 -16.48
N ARG A 323 -6.13 -27.44 -16.01
CA ARG A 323 -7.42 -27.34 -15.32
C ARG A 323 -8.61 -27.21 -16.26
N GLY A 324 -8.41 -27.32 -17.57
CA GLY A 324 -9.49 -27.29 -18.55
C GLY A 324 -9.82 -25.91 -19.10
N ALA A 325 -8.90 -24.94 -19.02
CA ALA A 325 -9.01 -23.72 -19.80
C ALA A 325 -8.98 -24.06 -21.31
N ASP A 326 -9.86 -23.45 -22.09
CA ASP A 326 -9.91 -23.62 -23.53
C ASP A 326 -8.80 -22.76 -24.20
N PRO A 327 -7.81 -23.35 -24.90
CA PRO A 327 -6.78 -22.61 -25.60
C PRO A 327 -7.32 -21.79 -26.78
N CYS A 328 -8.51 -22.12 -27.28
CA CYS A 328 -9.11 -21.61 -28.51
C CYS A 328 -10.35 -20.75 -28.26
N GLU A 329 -10.74 -20.48 -27.01
CA GLU A 329 -11.84 -19.55 -26.71
C GLU A 329 -11.36 -18.09 -26.86
N TYR A 330 -10.91 -17.81 -28.08
CA TYR A 330 -10.35 -16.57 -28.57
C TYR A 330 -11.47 -15.80 -29.26
N LEU A 331 -12.05 -14.78 -28.63
CA LEU A 331 -12.91 -13.85 -29.34
C LEU A 331 -12.73 -12.42 -28.83
N PRO A 332 -11.95 -11.57 -29.52
CA PRO A 332 -12.18 -10.14 -29.48
C PRO A 332 -13.29 -9.83 -30.49
N TYR A 333 -14.50 -9.53 -30.00
CA TYR A 333 -15.55 -8.62 -30.53
C TYR A 333 -15.92 -8.52 -32.04
N ARG A 334 -15.13 -9.02 -33.00
CA ARG A 334 -15.28 -8.78 -34.45
C ARG A 334 -16.18 -9.75 -35.19
N GLU A 335 -16.53 -10.91 -34.61
CA GLU A 335 -17.39 -11.89 -35.30
C GLU A 335 -18.89 -11.72 -35.04
N GLN A 336 -19.29 -10.92 -34.05
CA GLN A 336 -20.71 -10.67 -33.78
C GLN A 336 -21.32 -9.70 -34.80
N GLU A 337 -20.56 -8.74 -35.36
CA GLU A 337 -21.06 -7.85 -36.42
C GLU A 337 -21.16 -8.54 -37.79
N VAL A 338 -20.29 -9.53 -38.08
CA VAL A 338 -20.29 -10.22 -39.37
C VAL A 338 -21.51 -11.14 -39.51
N LYS A 339 -21.98 -11.76 -38.42
CA LYS A 339 -23.22 -12.57 -38.45
C LYS A 339 -24.50 -11.74 -38.61
N SER A 340 -24.49 -10.45 -38.27
CA SER A 340 -25.62 -9.54 -38.52
C SER A 340 -25.66 -8.97 -39.94
N LEU A 341 -24.59 -9.12 -40.73
CA LEU A 341 -24.49 -8.59 -42.10
C LEU A 341 -24.68 -9.65 -43.20
N GLU A 342 -24.76 -10.94 -42.86
CA GLU A 342 -24.94 -12.04 -43.83
C GLU A 342 -26.40 -12.54 -43.98
N MET A 343 -27.40 -11.78 -43.52
CA MET A 343 -28.81 -12.11 -43.75
C MET A 343 -29.57 -10.95 -44.38
N ASP A 344 -29.34 -10.71 -45.68
CA ASP A 344 -30.41 -10.31 -46.59
C ASP A 344 -30.00 -10.59 -48.05
N PRO A 345 -30.65 -11.53 -48.76
CA PRO A 345 -30.43 -11.69 -50.19
C PRO A 345 -31.00 -10.49 -50.95
N PRO A 346 -30.37 -10.06 -52.07
CA PRO A 346 -30.78 -8.86 -52.78
C PRO A 346 -32.19 -9.00 -53.36
N VAL A 347 -33.06 -8.06 -53.00
CA VAL A 347 -34.39 -7.89 -53.58
C VAL A 347 -34.26 -7.63 -55.07
N VAL A 348 -34.70 -8.59 -55.89
CA VAL A 348 -34.84 -8.44 -57.34
C VAL A 348 -36.02 -7.50 -57.61
N VAL A 349 -35.72 -6.24 -57.94
CA VAL A 349 -36.74 -5.30 -58.42
C VAL A 349 -37.03 -5.62 -59.89
N GLN A 350 -38.15 -6.28 -60.16
CA GLN A 350 -38.75 -6.32 -61.49
C GLN A 350 -39.29 -4.91 -61.81
N LYS A 351 -38.77 -4.28 -62.87
CA LYS A 351 -39.35 -3.06 -63.45
C LYS A 351 -40.54 -3.43 -64.34
N PRO A 352 -41.65 -2.66 -64.31
CA PRO A 352 -42.72 -2.77 -65.29
C PRO A 352 -42.28 -2.26 -66.67
#